data_AF-A0A926QVV5-F1
#
_entry.id   AF-A0A926QVV5-F1
#
_cell.length_a   1.000
_cell.length_b   1.000
_cell.length_c   1.000
_cell.angle_alpha   90.00
_cell.angle_beta   90.00
_cell.angle_gamma   90.00
#
_symmetry.space_group_name_H-M   'P 1'
#
loop_
_entity.id
_entity.type
_entity.pdbx_description
1 polymer ?
#
loop_
_entity_poly.entity_id
_entity_poly.type
_entity_poly.pdbx_seq_one_letter_code
_entity_poly.pdbx_strand_id
1 'polypeptide(L)'
;MSDDHKEELRSLVSHLGAGIRDTHYRPAYDAAANVCSGIFDMIPVDLHDVVHEAVMAGYAAALSDLEEGKLDDQVRERSEIIE
;
A
#
# COMPACT_ATOMS: atom_id res chain seq x y z
N MET A 1 21.61 8.51 -8.73
CA MET A 1 20.28 8.47 -9.37
C MET A 1 20.23 9.48 -10.50
N SER A 2 19.76 9.09 -11.69
CA SER A 2 19.40 10.00 -12.77
C SER A 2 18.16 10.81 -12.37
N ASP A 3 17.98 12.01 -12.93
CA ASP A 3 16.78 12.80 -12.71
C ASP A 3 15.53 12.13 -13.32
N ASP A 4 15.68 11.42 -14.44
CA ASP A 4 14.61 10.60 -15.03
C ASP A 4 14.07 9.56 -14.03
N HIS A 5 14.97 8.93 -13.27
CA HIS A 5 14.58 7.92 -12.29
C HIS A 5 13.82 8.52 -11.10
N LYS A 6 14.16 9.74 -10.68
CA LYS A 6 13.41 10.45 -9.62
C LYS A 6 12.00 10.82 -10.09
N GLU A 7 11.86 11.22 -11.34
CA GLU A 7 10.56 11.58 -11.93
C GLU A 7 9.66 10.35 -12.06
N GLU A 8 10.24 9.21 -12.44
CA GLU A 8 9.55 7.93 -12.49
C GLU A 8 9.03 7.49 -11.10
N LEU A 9 9.86 7.60 -10.05
CA LEU A 9 9.43 7.29 -8.68
C LEU A 9 8.33 8.22 -8.18
N ARG A 10 8.42 9.53 -8.46
CA ARG A 10 7.35 10.49 -8.11
C ARG A 10 6.05 10.19 -8.84
N SER A 11 6.13 9.82 -10.11
CA SER A 11 4.97 9.38 -10.89
C SER A 11 4.32 8.17 -10.25
N LEU A 12 5.10 7.16 -9.86
CA LEU A 12 4.59 5.96 -9.19
C LEU A 12 3.87 6.27 -7.88
N VAL A 13 4.48 7.09 -7.01
CA VAL A 13 3.85 7.54 -5.75
C VAL A 13 2.51 8.25 -6.03
N SER A 14 2.50 9.18 -6.99
CA SER A 14 1.26 9.89 -7.34
C SER A 14 0.17 8.95 -7.85
N HIS A 15 0.51 7.92 -8.62
CA HIS A 15 -0.48 6.96 -9.14
C HIS A 15 -1.02 6.04 -8.03
N LEU A 16 -0.17 5.63 -7.08
CA LEU A 16 -0.57 4.77 -5.96
C LEU A 16 -1.55 5.48 -5.02
N GLY A 17 -1.32 6.76 -4.73
CA GLY A 17 -2.17 7.54 -3.83
C GLY A 17 -3.49 8.02 -4.46
N ALA A 18 -3.57 8.12 -5.79
CA ALA A 18 -4.71 8.75 -6.48
C ALA A 18 -6.06 8.04 -6.28
N GLY A 19 -6.06 6.76 -5.91
CA GLY A 19 -7.27 5.95 -5.73
C GLY A 19 -7.78 5.86 -4.29
N ILE A 20 -7.10 6.49 -3.33
CA ILE A 20 -7.40 6.29 -1.91
C ILE A 20 -8.55 7.21 -1.48
N ARG A 21 -9.63 6.60 -0.99
CA ARG A 21 -10.78 7.32 -0.44
C ARG A 21 -10.40 8.00 0.88
N ASP A 22 -10.89 9.22 1.11
CA ASP A 22 -10.66 9.97 2.36
C ASP A 22 -10.98 9.17 3.63
N THR A 23 -12.04 8.35 3.58
CA THR A 23 -12.47 7.48 4.68
C THR A 23 -11.46 6.38 5.01
N HIS A 24 -10.65 5.96 4.03
CA HIS A 24 -9.65 4.90 4.17
C HIS A 24 -8.24 5.43 4.35
N TYR A 25 -8.00 6.70 4.01
CA TYR A 25 -6.69 7.33 4.09
C TYR A 25 -6.05 7.19 5.47
N ARG A 26 -6.75 7.61 6.54
CA ARG A 26 -6.19 7.61 7.90
C ARG A 26 -5.85 6.19 8.39
N PRO A 27 -6.77 5.20 8.32
CA PRO A 27 -6.44 3.82 8.69
C PRO A 27 -5.32 3.21 7.85
N ALA A 28 -5.33 3.45 6.53
CA ALA A 28 -4.31 2.94 5.62
C ALA A 28 -2.93 3.55 5.91
N TYR A 29 -2.87 4.84 6.19
CA TYR A 29 -1.64 5.55 6.56
C TYR A 29 -1.06 4.99 7.86
N ASP A 30 -1.89 4.84 8.90
CA ASP A 30 -1.43 4.33 10.20
C ASP A 30 -0.91 2.88 10.05
N ALA A 31 -1.56 2.06 9.24
CA ALA A 31 -1.10 0.70 8.91
C ALA A 31 0.22 0.71 8.12
N ALA A 32 0.33 1.56 7.11
CA ALA A 32 1.54 1.73 6.31
C ALA A 32 2.71 2.19 7.17
N ALA A 33 2.52 3.17 8.05
CA ALA A 33 3.55 3.65 8.97
C ALA A 33 4.05 2.54 9.90
N ASN A 34 3.14 1.74 10.47
CA ASN A 34 3.50 0.63 11.34
C ASN A 34 4.32 -0.44 10.60
N VAL A 35 3.88 -0.86 9.41
CA VAL A 35 4.59 -1.87 8.60
C VAL A 35 5.94 -1.32 8.15
N CYS A 36 5.97 -0.10 7.63
CA CYS A 36 7.18 0.52 7.10
C CYS A 36 8.24 0.76 8.19
N SER A 37 7.82 1.07 9.43
CA SER A 37 8.74 1.28 10.55
C SER A 37 9.66 0.08 10.83
N GLY A 38 9.22 -1.15 10.49
CA GLY A 38 10.02 -2.36 10.66
C GLY A 38 10.89 -2.75 9.46
N ILE A 39 10.71 -2.10 8.30
CA ILE A 39 11.36 -2.51 7.05
C ILE A 39 12.20 -1.41 6.39
N PHE A 40 12.06 -0.15 6.79
CA PHE A 40 12.80 0.95 6.17
C PHE A 40 14.32 0.80 6.25
N ASP A 41 14.85 0.19 7.31
CA ASP A 41 16.28 -0.10 7.44
C ASP A 41 16.80 -1.12 6.40
N MET A 42 15.88 -1.89 5.80
CA MET A 42 16.20 -2.90 4.78
C MET A 42 15.99 -2.39 3.35
N ILE A 43 15.50 -1.17 3.18
CA ILE A 43 15.07 -0.61 1.89
C ILE A 43 15.87 0.65 1.59
N PRO A 44 16.35 0.85 0.34
CA PRO A 44 16.96 2.10 -0.09
C PRO A 44 16.06 3.32 0.21
N VAL A 45 16.64 4.39 0.75
CA VAL A 45 15.90 5.60 1.18
C VAL A 45 15.09 6.21 0.04
N ASP A 46 15.60 6.14 -1.19
CA ASP A 46 14.94 6.60 -2.40
C ASP A 46 13.65 5.82 -2.74
N LEU A 47 13.46 4.64 -2.16
CA LEU A 47 12.26 3.83 -2.33
C LEU A 47 11.30 3.91 -1.14
N HIS A 48 11.64 4.62 -0.06
CA HIS A 48 10.80 4.71 1.14
C HIS A 48 9.40 5.23 0.83
N ASP A 49 9.31 6.33 0.08
CA ASP A 49 8.02 6.94 -0.29
C ASP A 49 7.18 5.99 -1.17
N VAL A 50 7.81 5.29 -2.10
CA VAL A 50 7.13 4.35 -3.00
C VAL A 50 6.58 3.16 -2.23
N VAL A 51 7.38 2.61 -1.31
CA VAL A 51 6.96 1.49 -0.46
C VAL A 51 5.85 1.92 0.49
N HIS A 52 5.97 3.09 1.11
CA HIS A 52 4.94 3.62 1.99
C HIS A 52 3.61 3.77 1.24
N GLU A 53 3.63 4.42 0.08
CA GLU A 53 2.43 4.66 -0.72
C GLU A 53 1.82 3.35 -1.26
N ALA A 54 2.66 2.38 -1.65
CA ALA A 54 2.20 1.06 -2.09
C ALA A 54 1.48 0.30 -0.97
N VAL A 55 2.02 0.33 0.26
CA VAL A 55 1.37 -0.28 1.41
C VAL A 55 0.06 0.45 1.73
N MET A 56 0.05 1.78 1.69
CA MET A 56 -1.16 2.58 1.92
C MET A 56 -2.26 2.26 0.90
N ALA A 57 -1.92 2.22 -0.39
CA ALA A 57 -2.85 1.86 -1.46
C ALA A 57 -3.42 0.45 -1.28
N GLY A 58 -2.58 -0.53 -0.91
CA GLY A 58 -3.02 -1.89 -0.63
C GLY A 58 -4.02 -1.99 0.53
N TYR A 59 -3.76 -1.29 1.64
CA TYR A 59 -4.69 -1.25 2.77
C TYR A 59 -6.00 -0.54 2.44
N ALA A 60 -5.95 0.56 1.68
CA ALA A 60 -7.16 1.26 1.25
C ALA A 60 -8.02 0.40 0.33
N ALA A 61 -7.40 -0.37 -0.57
CA ALA A 61 -8.10 -1.34 -1.41
C ALA A 61 -8.75 -2.44 -0.56
N ALA A 62 -8.02 -3.01 0.40
CA ALA A 62 -8.57 -4.04 1.29
C ALA A 62 -9.75 -3.54 2.14
N LEU A 63 -9.73 -2.28 2.60
CA LEU A 63 -10.85 -1.66 3.30
C LEU A 63 -12.06 -1.45 2.38
N SER A 64 -11.82 -1.06 1.12
CA SER A 64 -12.89 -0.98 0.12
C SER A 64 -13.50 -2.35 -0.18
N ASP A 65 -12.68 -3.38 -0.35
CA ASP A 65 -13.14 -4.75 -0.55
C ASP A 65 -13.93 -5.30 0.66
N LEU A 66 -13.57 -4.88 1.88
CA LEU A 66 -14.34 -5.21 3.09
C LEU A 66 -15.73 -4.58 3.06
N GLU A 67 -15.82 -3.29 2.73
CA GLU A 67 -17.10 -2.57 2.62
C GLU A 67 -17.99 -3.14 1.52
N GLU A 68 -17.38 -3.59 0.41
CA GLU A 68 -18.08 -4.15 -0.74
C GLU A 68 -18.36 -5.66 -0.61
N GLY A 69 -17.93 -6.29 0.50
CA GLY A 69 -18.13 -7.72 0.73
C GLY A 69 -17.31 -8.64 -0.19
N LYS A 70 -16.26 -8.12 -0.84
CA LYS A 70 -15.38 -8.85 -1.76
C LYS A 70 -14.27 -9.63 -1.05
N LEU A 71 -13.97 -9.31 0.20
CA LEU A 71 -12.95 -10.02 0.98
C LEU A 71 -13.28 -11.51 1.16
N ASP A 72 -14.56 -11.87 1.17
CA ASP A 72 -15.00 -13.24 1.49
C ASP A 72 -14.51 -14.28 0.48
N ASP A 73 -14.30 -13.91 -0.79
CA ASP A 73 -13.81 -14.85 -1.81
C ASP A 73 -12.29 -15.04 -1.76
N GLN A 74 -11.51 -13.95 -1.66
CA GLN A 74 -10.04 -14.04 -1.61
C GLN A 74 -9.51 -14.51 -0.25
N VAL A 75 -10.16 -14.16 0.86
CA VAL A 75 -9.79 -14.66 2.19
C VAL A 75 -10.12 -16.14 2.32
N ARG A 76 -11.26 -16.59 1.79
CA ARG A 76 -11.62 -18.02 1.74
C ARG A 76 -10.61 -18.83 0.94
N GLU A 77 -10.24 -18.36 -0.25
CA GLU A 77 -9.19 -19.00 -1.07
C GLU A 77 -7.84 -19.07 -0.32
N ARG A 78 -7.46 -18.00 0.40
CA ARG A 78 -6.24 -18.01 1.23
C ARG A 78 -6.31 -18.90 2.46
N SER A 79 -7.51 -19.08 3.03
CA SER A 79 -7.72 -19.95 4.18
C SER A 79 -7.58 -21.42 3.79
N GLU A 80 -8.04 -21.77 2.58
CA GLU A 80 -7.91 -23.11 1.99
C GLU A 80 -6.46 -23.47 1.60
N ILE A 81 -5.57 -22.48 1.44
CA ILE A 81 -4.14 -22.68 1.15
C ILE A 81 -3.32 -22.97 2.42
N ILE A 82 -3.86 -22.68 3.61
CA ILE A 82 -3.15 -22.82 4.90
C ILE A 82 -3.45 -24.18 5.58
N GLU A 83 -4.30 -25.03 5.00
CA GLU A 83 -4.44 -26.46 5.38
C GLU A 83 -3.45 -27.38 4.64
#